data_AF-A0A3L6SZ67-F1
#
_entry.id   AF-A0A3L6SZ67-F1
#
_cell.length_a   1.000
_cell.length_b   1.000
_cell.length_c   1.000
_cell.angle_alpha   90.00
_cell.angle_beta   90.00
_cell.angle_gamma   90.00
#
_symmetry.space_group_name_H-M   'P 1'
#
loop_
_entity.id
_entity.type
_entity.pdbx_description
1 polymer ?
#
loop_
_entity_poly.entity_id
_entity_poly.type
_entity_poly.pdbx_seq_one_letter_code
_entity_poly.pdbx_strand_id
1 'polypeptide(L)'
;MPFSPRRRLRRIARGLRAMLPSAAEPDGDAAAGGERRAWEPPFDASAPAPPMSYPITDLAALASRAYLSAAANFHLSFNRASVPGPASALPARRRVLVCHDMEGGYRDDAAPQGGANPDAYALWHWHLVDVFVYFSHYLITLPPPCWTNAAHLHGVKVLGAFITEWDKGAEVCKEMFATEASAQMYAERLTELATVLGFDGWLINIEVKLDIQFIDNLKEFVNHLTKTMHAAVPGSLVIWYDAITVKGDLDWQNKLNEYNKPFFDLCDGLFANYTWKKKDLQDSATVAGDRKYDVYMGIDVFGRNTFGGGQWTTNVALDLLKKVDVSTAIFAPGWVYETKQPPDFENAQNRWWGLVEKSWGVLRRYPKQLPFYTDFDQVGASIGLRTGNLKQW
;
A
#
# COMPACT_ATOMS: atom_id res chain seq x y z
N MET A 1 57.48 -7.57 29.13
CA MET A 1 56.24 -6.83 29.47
C MET A 1 55.18 -7.15 28.43
N PRO A 2 53.96 -7.54 28.81
CA PRO A 2 53.04 -8.24 27.92
C PRO A 2 52.02 -7.31 27.23
N PHE A 3 51.60 -7.73 26.04
CA PHE A 3 50.59 -7.11 25.19
C PHE A 3 49.17 -7.23 25.78
N SER A 4 48.40 -6.13 25.74
CA SER A 4 47.00 -6.07 26.19
C SER A 4 46.02 -5.96 25.00
N PRO A 5 44.98 -6.81 24.92
CA PRO A 5 44.03 -6.87 23.81
C PRO A 5 42.84 -5.92 24.04
N ARG A 6 42.97 -4.64 23.66
CA ARG A 6 41.83 -3.68 23.72
C ARG A 6 41.57 -2.86 22.46
N ARG A 7 42.20 -3.19 21.32
CA ARG A 7 42.02 -2.43 20.06
C ARG A 7 41.20 -3.12 18.96
N ARG A 8 40.60 -4.30 19.19
CA ARG A 8 39.76 -5.00 18.19
C ARG A 8 38.24 -4.99 18.44
N LEU A 9 37.75 -4.39 19.52
CA LEU A 9 36.30 -4.35 19.85
C LEU A 9 35.60 -3.02 19.52
N ARG A 10 36.33 -1.96 19.14
CA ARG A 10 35.73 -0.66 18.78
C ARG A 10 35.45 -0.45 17.29
N ARG A 11 35.76 -1.44 16.43
CA ARG A 11 35.53 -1.35 14.98
C ARG A 11 34.34 -2.17 14.48
N ILE A 12 33.75 -3.02 15.34
CA ILE A 12 32.56 -3.83 15.03
C ILE A 12 31.27 -3.11 15.47
N ALA A 13 31.32 -2.28 16.51
CA ALA A 13 30.15 -1.53 17.02
C ALA A 13 29.77 -0.27 16.22
N ARG A 14 30.55 0.12 15.20
CA ARG A 14 30.25 1.29 14.32
C ARG A 14 29.65 0.89 12.96
N GLY A 15 29.52 -0.40 12.67
CA GLY A 15 28.94 -0.90 11.42
C GLY A 15 27.46 -1.29 11.50
N LEU A 16 26.86 -1.33 12.70
CA LEU A 16 25.49 -1.80 12.93
C LEU A 16 24.44 -0.68 13.03
N ARG A 17 24.86 0.59 13.10
CA ARG A 17 23.95 1.74 13.22
C ARG A 17 23.63 2.44 11.88
N ALA A 18 24.11 1.88 10.77
CA ALA A 18 24.01 2.47 9.42
C ALA A 18 23.26 1.56 8.42
N MET A 19 22.57 0.52 8.91
CA MET A 19 21.79 -0.43 8.08
C MET A 19 20.35 -0.65 8.58
N LEU A 20 19.97 -0.01 9.68
CA LEU A 20 18.56 0.13 10.00
C LEU A 20 18.03 1.28 9.12
N PRO A 21 16.98 1.10 8.31
CA PRO A 21 16.12 2.24 8.05
C PRO A 21 15.75 2.75 9.44
N SER A 22 15.99 4.03 9.70
CA SER A 22 15.35 4.68 10.83
C SER A 22 13.85 4.58 10.56
N ALA A 23 13.22 3.46 10.96
CA ALA A 23 11.99 3.57 11.70
C ALA A 23 12.38 4.47 12.85
N ALA A 24 12.22 5.78 12.63
CA ALA A 24 12.24 6.71 13.73
C ALA A 24 11.28 6.07 14.74
N GLU A 25 11.74 5.78 15.95
CA GLU A 25 10.82 5.94 17.07
C GLU A 25 10.14 7.29 16.78
N PRO A 26 8.79 7.37 16.72
CA PRO A 26 8.21 8.69 16.77
C PRO A 26 8.84 9.31 18.00
N ASP A 27 9.69 10.32 17.81
CA ASP A 27 10.10 11.18 18.88
C ASP A 27 8.77 11.48 19.58
N GLY A 28 8.65 11.04 20.83
CA GLY A 28 7.59 11.52 21.70
C GLY A 28 7.67 13.04 21.56
N ASP A 29 6.61 13.62 20.99
CA ASP A 29 6.49 15.01 20.52
C ASP A 29 6.73 15.30 19.03
N ALA A 30 6.09 14.53 18.14
CA ALA A 30 5.50 15.12 16.92
C ALA A 30 4.12 15.75 17.24
N ALA A 31 4.12 16.74 18.12
CA ALA A 31 2.99 17.63 18.32
C ALA A 31 2.90 18.59 17.12
N ALA A 32 2.20 18.16 16.08
CA ALA A 32 1.64 19.04 15.07
C ALA A 32 0.10 18.96 15.14
N GLY A 33 -0.48 19.60 16.16
CA GLY A 33 -1.89 20.04 16.19
C GLY A 33 -2.98 19.01 15.90
N GLY A 34 -2.79 17.73 16.25
CA GLY A 34 -3.67 16.64 15.83
C GLY A 34 -4.98 16.58 16.60
N GLU A 35 -6.07 17.01 15.98
CA GLU A 35 -7.42 16.62 16.41
C GLU A 35 -7.53 15.09 16.40
N ARG A 36 -8.10 14.54 17.48
CA ARG A 36 -8.43 13.12 17.59
C ARG A 36 -9.24 12.68 16.36
N ARG A 37 -8.87 11.56 15.74
CA ARG A 37 -9.61 11.05 14.58
C ARG A 37 -11.00 10.62 15.02
N ALA A 38 -12.00 10.84 14.17
CA ALA A 38 -13.39 10.60 14.54
C ALA A 38 -13.73 9.11 14.81
N TRP A 39 -12.93 8.18 14.30
CA TRP A 39 -13.04 6.74 14.58
C TRP A 39 -12.19 6.25 15.76
N GLU A 40 -11.42 7.13 16.42
CA GLU A 40 -10.68 6.75 17.63
C GLU A 40 -11.62 6.61 18.84
N PRO A 41 -11.34 5.75 19.82
CA PRO A 41 -12.20 5.54 20.99
C PRO A 41 -12.43 6.79 21.86
N PRO A 42 -13.63 7.00 22.43
CA PRO A 42 -14.88 6.29 22.16
C PRO A 42 -15.41 6.51 20.73
N PHE A 43 -15.56 5.42 19.98
CA PHE A 43 -16.19 5.33 18.66
C PHE A 43 -17.12 4.10 18.68
N ASP A 44 -18.36 4.27 18.22
CA ASP A 44 -19.35 3.21 18.12
C ASP A 44 -19.81 3.09 16.67
N ALA A 45 -19.27 2.09 15.96
CA ALA A 45 -19.60 1.84 14.57
C ALA A 45 -21.07 1.45 14.35
N SER A 46 -21.80 1.00 15.38
CA SER A 46 -23.20 0.60 15.26
C SER A 46 -24.17 1.78 15.30
N ALA A 47 -23.72 2.93 15.81
CA ALA A 47 -24.54 4.11 15.97
C ALA A 47 -24.72 4.87 14.63
N PRO A 48 -25.91 5.42 14.34
CA PRO A 48 -26.10 6.33 13.23
C PRO A 48 -25.21 7.57 13.35
N ALA A 49 -24.43 7.85 12.31
CA ALA A 49 -23.52 8.99 12.22
C ALA A 49 -23.27 9.36 10.74
N PRO A 50 -22.67 10.53 10.43
CA PRO A 50 -22.13 10.76 9.09
C PRO A 50 -21.29 9.55 8.62
N PRO A 51 -21.51 9.04 7.40
CA PRO A 51 -20.77 7.90 6.89
C PRO A 51 -19.25 8.10 6.96
N MET A 52 -18.54 7.02 7.27
CA MET A 52 -17.10 7.10 7.55
C MET A 52 -16.41 5.79 7.17
N SER A 53 -15.29 5.89 6.48
CA SER A 53 -14.30 4.83 6.30
C SER A 53 -13.31 4.89 7.45
N TYR A 54 -12.99 3.73 8.03
CA TYR A 54 -12.12 3.63 9.18
C TYR A 54 -11.38 2.28 9.18
N PRO A 55 -10.18 2.21 9.78
CA PRO A 55 -9.37 1.00 9.86
C PRO A 55 -9.92 0.01 10.91
N ILE A 56 -9.42 -1.23 10.87
CA ILE A 56 -9.56 -2.17 11.99
C ILE A 56 -8.24 -2.20 12.76
N THR A 57 -8.28 -1.94 14.06
CA THR A 57 -7.08 -1.72 14.90
C THR A 57 -6.71 -2.90 15.80
N ASP A 58 -7.56 -3.93 15.89
CA ASP A 58 -7.31 -5.12 16.70
C ASP A 58 -7.92 -6.40 16.10
N LEU A 59 -7.45 -7.54 16.59
CA LEU A 59 -7.85 -8.86 16.10
C LEU A 59 -9.25 -9.28 16.56
N ALA A 60 -9.75 -8.78 17.69
CA ALA A 60 -11.07 -9.15 18.18
C ALA A 60 -12.16 -8.58 17.26
N ALA A 61 -12.00 -7.34 16.80
CA ALA A 61 -12.86 -6.71 15.81
C ALA A 61 -12.83 -7.46 14.46
N LEU A 62 -11.66 -7.94 14.03
CA LEU A 62 -11.52 -8.76 12.83
C LEU A 62 -12.20 -10.14 12.99
N ALA A 63 -11.88 -10.86 14.05
CA ALA A 63 -12.36 -12.23 14.31
C ALA A 63 -13.88 -12.28 14.49
N SER A 64 -14.46 -11.28 15.17
CA SER A 64 -15.91 -11.18 15.39
C SER A 64 -16.72 -10.91 14.13
N ARG A 65 -16.07 -10.52 13.02
CA ARG A 65 -16.71 -10.04 11.79
C ARG A 65 -17.61 -8.82 12.02
N ALA A 66 -17.40 -8.06 13.10
CA ALA A 66 -18.26 -6.92 13.45
C ALA A 66 -18.32 -5.88 12.32
N TYR A 67 -17.19 -5.61 11.65
CA TYR A 67 -17.13 -4.70 10.51
C TYR A 67 -18.10 -5.09 9.37
N LEU A 68 -18.32 -6.39 9.17
CA LEU A 68 -19.16 -6.94 8.10
C LEU A 68 -20.63 -7.12 8.49
N SER A 69 -20.99 -6.79 9.74
CA SER A 69 -22.36 -6.91 10.25
C SER A 69 -23.08 -5.57 10.14
N ALA A 70 -24.20 -5.52 9.41
CA ALA A 70 -25.04 -4.33 9.35
C ALA A 70 -25.60 -3.91 10.71
N ALA A 71 -25.73 -4.84 11.66
CA ALA A 71 -26.18 -4.55 13.02
C ALA A 71 -25.07 -3.97 13.90
N ALA A 72 -23.81 -4.32 13.65
CA ALA A 72 -22.66 -3.84 14.42
C ALA A 72 -21.89 -2.70 13.73
N ASN A 73 -22.17 -2.43 12.45
CA ASN A 73 -21.53 -1.40 11.65
C ASN A 73 -22.55 -0.69 10.74
N PHE A 74 -23.06 0.45 11.20
CA PHE A 74 -23.92 1.36 10.46
C PHE A 74 -23.24 1.89 9.17
N HIS A 75 -21.91 2.05 9.20
CA HIS A 75 -21.15 2.62 8.09
C HIS A 75 -20.91 1.63 6.93
N LEU A 76 -21.18 0.33 7.12
CA LEU A 76 -20.83 -0.73 6.16
C LEU A 76 -21.38 -0.46 4.75
N SER A 77 -22.65 -0.09 4.63
CA SER A 77 -23.30 0.10 3.32
C SER A 77 -22.66 1.25 2.52
N PHE A 78 -22.13 2.25 3.21
CA PHE A 78 -21.48 3.41 2.59
C PHE A 78 -20.04 3.14 2.18
N ASN A 79 -19.40 2.11 2.76
CA ASN A 79 -18.01 1.73 2.48
C ASN A 79 -17.85 0.71 1.35
N ARG A 80 -18.96 0.23 0.75
CA ARG A 80 -18.89 -0.68 -0.40
C ARG A 80 -18.60 0.11 -1.67
N ALA A 81 -17.60 -0.34 -2.43
CA ALA A 81 -17.35 0.17 -3.77
C ALA A 81 -18.56 -0.12 -4.68
N SER A 82 -18.90 0.84 -5.53
CA SER A 82 -20.01 0.77 -6.48
C SER A 82 -19.54 0.51 -7.92
N VAL A 83 -18.25 0.73 -8.20
CA VAL A 83 -17.65 0.44 -9.50
C VAL A 83 -16.95 -0.92 -9.44
N PRO A 84 -17.27 -1.88 -10.33
CA PRO A 84 -16.66 -3.20 -10.31
C PRO A 84 -15.17 -3.14 -10.70
N GLY A 85 -14.35 -3.95 -10.03
CA GLY A 85 -12.91 -4.05 -10.29
C GLY A 85 -12.56 -4.78 -11.59
N PRO A 86 -11.32 -4.63 -12.09
CA PRO A 86 -10.87 -5.33 -13.27
C PRO A 86 -10.66 -6.83 -12.99
N ALA A 87 -11.51 -7.69 -13.53
CA ALA A 87 -11.41 -9.15 -13.33
C ALA A 87 -10.21 -9.82 -14.03
N SER A 88 -9.56 -9.13 -14.97
CA SER A 88 -8.41 -9.67 -15.71
C SER A 88 -7.13 -9.70 -14.87
N ALA A 89 -6.29 -10.70 -15.12
CA ALA A 89 -4.92 -10.71 -14.64
C ALA A 89 -4.14 -9.47 -15.09
N LEU A 90 -3.12 -9.09 -14.32
CA LEU A 90 -2.22 -8.00 -14.69
C LEU A 90 -1.45 -8.36 -15.97
N PRO A 91 -1.11 -7.38 -16.83
CA PRO A 91 -0.44 -7.65 -18.09
C PRO A 91 0.98 -8.20 -17.87
N ALA A 92 1.46 -9.02 -18.81
CA ALA A 92 2.81 -9.58 -18.82
C ALA A 92 3.85 -8.54 -19.32
N ARG A 93 3.90 -7.40 -18.65
CA ARG A 93 4.89 -6.32 -18.80
C ARG A 93 5.23 -5.75 -17.44
N ARG A 94 6.32 -4.98 -17.34
CA ARG A 94 6.63 -4.19 -16.15
C ARG A 94 5.45 -3.30 -15.76
N ARG A 95 5.27 -3.12 -14.45
CA ARG A 95 4.09 -2.51 -13.85
C ARG A 95 4.46 -1.40 -12.88
N VAL A 96 3.51 -0.52 -12.63
CA VAL A 96 3.62 0.50 -11.58
C VAL A 96 2.61 0.17 -10.48
N LEU A 97 3.14 -0.17 -9.31
CA LEU A 97 2.40 -0.15 -8.06
C LEU A 97 2.59 1.21 -7.40
N VAL A 98 1.51 1.81 -6.90
CA VAL A 98 1.56 3.04 -6.10
C VAL A 98 1.07 2.70 -4.71
N CYS A 99 1.94 2.85 -3.71
CA CYS A 99 1.58 2.72 -2.31
C CYS A 99 1.45 4.13 -1.75
N HIS A 100 0.21 4.57 -1.50
CA HIS A 100 -0.08 6.00 -1.48
C HIS A 100 0.50 6.73 -0.24
N ASP A 101 0.45 6.08 0.93
CA ASP A 101 0.91 6.57 2.25
C ASP A 101 0.77 8.08 2.43
N MET A 102 -0.45 8.62 2.28
CA MET A 102 -0.71 10.06 2.35
C MET A 102 -1.12 10.42 3.77
N GLU A 103 -0.22 11.10 4.47
CA GLU A 103 -0.44 11.65 5.81
C GLU A 103 -1.05 10.64 6.82
N GLY A 104 -0.65 9.36 6.75
CA GLY A 104 -1.16 8.28 7.60
C GLY A 104 -2.57 7.79 7.27
N GLY A 105 -3.15 8.21 6.15
CA GLY A 105 -4.44 7.79 5.64
C GLY A 105 -5.65 8.39 6.38
N TYR A 106 -6.84 8.12 5.83
CA TYR A 106 -8.15 8.45 6.38
C TYR A 106 -8.29 9.93 6.72
N ARG A 107 -7.85 10.84 5.85
CA ARG A 107 -8.03 12.28 6.00
C ARG A 107 -9.42 12.67 5.48
N ASP A 108 -9.51 13.59 4.54
CA ASP A 108 -10.78 13.93 3.88
C ASP A 108 -11.44 12.72 3.20
N ASP A 109 -10.62 11.76 2.77
CA ASP A 109 -11.04 10.50 2.16
C ASP A 109 -11.66 9.50 3.13
N ALA A 110 -11.61 9.76 4.45
CA ALA A 110 -12.42 9.01 5.42
C ALA A 110 -13.91 9.28 5.27
N ALA A 111 -14.33 10.36 4.60
CA ALA A 111 -15.72 10.59 4.24
C ALA A 111 -16.01 9.89 2.89
N PRO A 112 -16.65 8.69 2.87
CA PRO A 112 -16.84 7.90 1.65
C PRO A 112 -17.71 8.60 0.60
N GLN A 113 -18.44 9.66 0.98
CA GLN A 113 -19.31 10.46 0.13
C GLN A 113 -18.74 11.86 -0.15
N GLY A 114 -17.46 12.09 0.15
CA GLY A 114 -16.80 13.38 0.01
C GLY A 114 -16.99 14.29 1.23
N GLY A 115 -16.13 15.31 1.30
CA GLY A 115 -16.14 16.34 2.34
C GLY A 115 -16.28 17.74 1.75
N ALA A 116 -16.20 18.75 2.62
CA ALA A 116 -16.28 20.16 2.22
C ALA A 116 -14.91 20.78 1.89
N ASN A 117 -13.80 20.04 2.05
CA ASN A 117 -12.46 20.55 1.80
C ASN A 117 -12.16 20.56 0.28
N PRO A 118 -12.07 21.74 -0.37
CA PRO A 118 -11.74 21.82 -1.79
C PRO A 118 -10.28 21.47 -2.09
N ASP A 119 -9.42 21.50 -1.07
CA ASP A 119 -7.99 21.22 -1.18
C ASP A 119 -7.67 19.76 -0.84
N ALA A 120 -8.67 18.89 -0.70
CA ALA A 120 -8.46 17.48 -0.39
C ALA A 120 -7.53 16.81 -1.42
N TYR A 121 -6.64 15.92 -0.93
CA TYR A 121 -5.72 15.21 -1.81
C TYR A 121 -6.49 14.34 -2.83
N ALA A 122 -6.14 14.51 -4.10
CA ALA A 122 -6.71 13.75 -5.21
C ALA A 122 -5.61 13.30 -6.18
N LEU A 123 -5.83 12.15 -6.83
CA LEU A 123 -4.96 11.61 -7.88
C LEU A 123 -5.76 11.46 -9.17
N TRP A 124 -5.27 12.04 -10.28
CA TRP A 124 -5.87 11.89 -11.61
C TRP A 124 -4.95 11.22 -12.64
N HIS A 125 -3.76 10.78 -12.24
CA HIS A 125 -2.77 10.14 -13.11
C HIS A 125 -2.92 8.61 -13.23
N TRP A 126 -4.15 8.08 -13.10
CA TRP A 126 -4.45 6.65 -13.12
C TRP A 126 -3.98 5.90 -14.38
N HIS A 127 -3.78 6.61 -15.49
CA HIS A 127 -3.23 6.05 -16.73
C HIS A 127 -1.75 5.60 -16.62
N LEU A 128 -1.08 5.95 -15.52
CA LEU A 128 0.30 5.56 -15.19
C LEU A 128 0.37 4.48 -14.10
N VAL A 129 -0.77 3.97 -13.62
CA VAL A 129 -0.85 3.06 -12.48
C VAL A 129 -1.47 1.72 -12.90
N ASP A 130 -0.90 0.62 -12.42
CA ASP A 130 -1.49 -0.72 -12.57
C ASP A 130 -2.16 -1.20 -11.30
N VAL A 131 -1.53 -0.93 -10.14
CA VAL A 131 -1.97 -1.31 -8.81
C VAL A 131 -1.84 -0.11 -7.88
N PHE A 132 -2.87 0.17 -7.10
CA PHE A 132 -2.90 1.20 -6.07
C PHE A 132 -3.09 0.53 -4.72
N VAL A 133 -2.26 0.86 -3.73
CA VAL A 133 -2.39 0.38 -2.36
C VAL A 133 -2.83 1.56 -1.50
N TYR A 134 -4.02 1.43 -0.92
CA TYR A 134 -4.44 2.31 0.14
C TYR A 134 -3.72 1.88 1.42
N PHE A 135 -2.77 2.71 1.89
CA PHE A 135 -1.81 2.38 2.92
C PHE A 135 -1.95 3.33 4.11
N SER A 136 -1.83 2.77 5.31
CA SER A 136 -1.74 3.49 6.57
C SER A 136 -1.05 2.59 7.58
N HIS A 137 -0.75 3.12 8.77
CA HIS A 137 -0.07 2.39 9.85
C HIS A 137 -1.05 1.73 10.84
N TYR A 138 -2.25 1.36 10.39
CA TYR A 138 -3.22 0.61 11.19
C TYR A 138 -3.23 -0.86 10.79
N LEU A 139 -3.39 -1.75 11.78
CA LEU A 139 -3.37 -3.21 11.63
C LEU A 139 -4.03 -3.71 10.33
N ILE A 140 -5.25 -3.24 10.06
CA ILE A 140 -5.91 -3.43 8.77
C ILE A 140 -6.34 -2.07 8.22
N THR A 141 -5.79 -1.77 7.05
CA THR A 141 -6.11 -0.61 6.25
C THR A 141 -7.09 -1.02 5.14
N LEU A 142 -8.32 -0.49 5.20
CA LEU A 142 -9.39 -0.72 4.24
C LEU A 142 -9.47 0.49 3.29
N PRO A 143 -9.39 0.30 1.97
CA PRO A 143 -9.53 1.39 1.01
C PRO A 143 -10.92 2.04 1.11
N PRO A 144 -11.02 3.37 1.33
CA PRO A 144 -12.27 4.10 1.16
C PRO A 144 -12.84 3.90 -0.24
N PRO A 145 -14.17 3.84 -0.39
CA PRO A 145 -14.80 3.57 -1.69
C PRO A 145 -14.52 4.66 -2.72
N CYS A 146 -14.21 5.89 -2.32
CA CYS A 146 -13.81 6.95 -3.26
C CYS A 146 -12.55 6.56 -4.05
N TRP A 147 -11.54 5.99 -3.38
CA TRP A 147 -10.32 5.47 -4.01
C TRP A 147 -10.59 4.24 -4.87
N THR A 148 -11.33 3.26 -4.32
CA THR A 148 -11.66 2.02 -5.04
C THR A 148 -12.44 2.31 -6.31
N ASN A 149 -13.47 3.16 -6.23
CA ASN A 149 -14.29 3.52 -7.38
C ASN A 149 -13.51 4.27 -8.46
N ALA A 150 -12.70 5.26 -8.07
CA ALA A 150 -11.88 6.02 -9.00
C ALA A 150 -10.87 5.12 -9.73
N ALA A 151 -10.12 4.30 -8.99
CA ALA A 151 -9.17 3.36 -9.58
C ALA A 151 -9.84 2.34 -10.52
N HIS A 152 -10.98 1.75 -10.10
CA HIS A 152 -11.71 0.77 -10.90
C HIS A 152 -12.26 1.36 -12.19
N LEU A 153 -12.72 2.61 -12.19
CA LEU A 153 -13.13 3.33 -13.40
C LEU A 153 -11.99 3.39 -14.44
N HIS A 154 -10.75 3.48 -13.95
CA HIS A 154 -9.54 3.46 -14.75
C HIS A 154 -8.96 2.03 -14.98
N GLY A 155 -9.60 1.00 -14.44
CA GLY A 155 -9.16 -0.39 -14.51
C GLY A 155 -7.85 -0.65 -13.76
N VAL A 156 -7.58 0.14 -12.73
CA VAL A 156 -6.48 -0.02 -11.77
C VAL A 156 -6.98 -0.90 -10.64
N LYS A 157 -6.14 -1.84 -10.19
CA LYS A 157 -6.46 -2.69 -9.02
C LYS A 157 -6.20 -1.94 -7.73
N VAL A 158 -7.05 -2.11 -6.72
CA VAL A 158 -6.91 -1.47 -5.40
C VAL A 158 -6.71 -2.49 -4.30
N LEU A 159 -5.64 -2.33 -3.54
CA LEU A 159 -5.33 -3.19 -2.40
C LEU A 159 -5.49 -2.41 -1.09
N GLY A 160 -5.99 -3.08 -0.07
CA GLY A 160 -5.78 -2.67 1.32
C GLY A 160 -4.39 -3.06 1.81
N ALA A 161 -4.10 -2.79 3.08
CA ALA A 161 -2.87 -3.22 3.73
C ALA A 161 -3.17 -3.96 5.04
N PHE A 162 -2.47 -5.07 5.28
CA PHE A 162 -2.36 -5.71 6.58
C PHE A 162 -0.95 -5.48 7.09
N ILE A 163 -0.81 -4.81 8.24
CA ILE A 163 0.48 -4.40 8.78
C ILE A 163 0.63 -4.78 10.25
N THR A 164 1.81 -5.28 10.59
CA THR A 164 2.19 -5.51 11.99
C THR A 164 3.52 -4.84 12.24
N GLU A 165 3.55 -3.89 13.15
CA GLU A 165 4.73 -3.13 13.54
C GLU A 165 4.83 -3.10 15.07
N TRP A 166 6.06 -2.92 15.57
CA TRP A 166 6.34 -2.74 17.00
C TRP A 166 5.91 -3.93 17.89
N ASP A 167 5.96 -3.73 19.21
CA ASP A 167 5.61 -4.78 20.18
C ASP A 167 4.16 -5.25 20.01
N LYS A 168 3.23 -4.34 19.69
CA LYS A 168 1.82 -4.70 19.49
C LYS A 168 1.64 -5.61 18.27
N GLY A 169 2.36 -5.35 17.18
CA GLY A 169 2.36 -6.21 15.99
C GLY A 169 2.93 -7.60 16.29
N ALA A 170 3.94 -7.71 17.15
CA ALA A 170 4.50 -9.01 17.54
C ALA A 170 3.47 -9.86 18.30
N GLU A 171 2.69 -9.26 19.20
CA GLU A 171 1.60 -9.97 19.90
C GLU A 171 0.49 -10.40 18.95
N VAL A 172 0.11 -9.55 18.00
CA VAL A 172 -0.85 -9.88 16.93
C VAL A 172 -0.37 -11.11 16.15
N CYS A 173 0.88 -11.11 15.69
CA CYS A 173 1.45 -12.23 14.94
C CYS A 173 1.50 -13.52 15.75
N LYS A 174 1.84 -13.46 17.05
CA LYS A 174 1.84 -14.64 17.92
C LYS A 174 0.45 -15.27 18.03
N GLU A 175 -0.61 -14.45 18.11
CA GLU A 175 -1.99 -14.93 18.17
C GLU A 175 -2.43 -15.52 16.81
N MET A 176 -2.23 -14.76 15.72
CA MET A 176 -2.63 -15.17 14.38
C MET A 176 -1.92 -16.44 13.93
N PHE A 177 -0.63 -16.57 14.22
CA PHE A 177 0.20 -17.67 13.75
C PHE A 177 0.40 -18.77 14.80
N ALA A 178 -0.35 -18.74 15.92
CA ALA A 178 -0.28 -19.78 16.95
C ALA A 178 -0.60 -21.18 16.42
N THR A 179 -1.53 -21.27 15.46
CA THR A 179 -1.94 -22.52 14.81
C THR A 179 -2.26 -22.27 13.34
N GLU A 180 -2.18 -23.31 12.53
CA GLU A 180 -2.60 -23.29 11.12
C GLU A 180 -4.06 -22.82 10.97
N ALA A 181 -4.96 -23.32 11.82
CA ALA A 181 -6.37 -22.95 11.81
C ALA A 181 -6.61 -21.46 12.14
N SER A 182 -5.83 -20.89 13.08
CA SER A 182 -5.88 -19.45 13.38
C SER A 182 -5.42 -18.62 12.18
N ALA A 183 -4.31 -19.02 11.56
CA ALA A 183 -3.76 -18.38 10.37
C ALA A 183 -4.77 -18.39 9.22
N GLN A 184 -5.36 -19.55 8.90
CA GLN A 184 -6.38 -19.69 7.87
C GLN A 184 -7.63 -18.86 8.19
N MET A 185 -8.12 -18.89 9.43
CA MET A 185 -9.30 -18.13 9.85
C MET A 185 -9.11 -16.63 9.62
N TYR A 186 -7.97 -16.06 10.01
CA TYR A 186 -7.71 -14.64 9.79
C TYR A 186 -7.52 -14.27 8.31
N ALA A 187 -6.90 -15.15 7.50
CA ALA A 187 -6.84 -14.99 6.04
C ALA A 187 -8.25 -14.97 5.41
N GLU A 188 -9.16 -15.80 5.89
CA GLU A 188 -10.56 -15.79 5.45
C GLU A 188 -11.27 -14.49 5.84
N ARG A 189 -11.04 -13.95 7.05
CA ARG A 189 -11.62 -12.65 7.44
C ARG A 189 -11.17 -11.52 6.51
N LEU A 190 -9.89 -11.49 6.13
CA LEU A 190 -9.37 -10.51 5.17
C LEU A 190 -9.97 -10.71 3.77
N THR A 191 -10.20 -11.96 3.35
CA THR A 191 -10.86 -12.27 2.08
C THR A 191 -12.32 -11.78 2.08
N GLU A 192 -13.04 -12.01 3.17
CA GLU A 192 -14.42 -11.53 3.33
C GLU A 192 -14.51 -10.00 3.27
N LEU A 193 -13.57 -9.29 3.91
CA LEU A 193 -13.49 -7.83 3.84
C LEU A 193 -13.30 -7.33 2.41
N ALA A 194 -12.31 -7.86 1.67
CA ALA A 194 -12.07 -7.48 0.28
C ALA A 194 -13.27 -7.76 -0.61
N THR A 195 -13.90 -8.93 -0.43
CA THR A 195 -15.08 -9.34 -1.20
C THR A 195 -16.28 -8.43 -0.96
N VAL A 196 -16.59 -8.13 0.30
CA VAL A 196 -17.79 -7.35 0.66
C VAL A 196 -17.62 -5.86 0.35
N LEU A 197 -16.42 -5.32 0.56
CA LEU A 197 -16.12 -3.91 0.29
C LEU A 197 -15.77 -3.65 -1.18
N GLY A 198 -15.42 -4.70 -1.92
CA GLY A 198 -15.24 -4.66 -3.36
C GLY A 198 -13.88 -4.11 -3.80
N PHE A 199 -12.80 -4.42 -3.08
CA PHE A 199 -11.42 -4.13 -3.50
C PHE A 199 -10.63 -5.42 -3.81
N ASP A 200 -9.48 -5.29 -4.47
CA ASP A 200 -8.82 -6.39 -5.19
C ASP A 200 -7.75 -7.14 -4.40
N GLY A 201 -7.66 -6.97 -3.08
CA GLY A 201 -6.74 -7.74 -2.23
C GLY A 201 -5.82 -6.90 -1.35
N TRP A 202 -4.59 -7.38 -1.10
CA TRP A 202 -3.82 -6.98 0.08
C TRP A 202 -2.33 -6.82 -0.18
N LEU A 203 -1.76 -5.73 0.36
CA LEU A 203 -0.34 -5.67 0.72
C LEU A 203 -0.17 -6.26 2.13
N ILE A 204 0.69 -7.25 2.28
CA ILE A 204 1.03 -7.87 3.55
C ILE A 204 2.40 -7.36 4.00
N ASN A 205 2.42 -6.59 5.10
CA ASN A 205 3.62 -5.98 5.65
C ASN A 205 3.87 -6.42 7.10
N ILE A 206 4.72 -7.43 7.28
CA ILE A 206 5.07 -7.96 8.60
C ILE A 206 6.42 -7.38 9.04
N GLU A 207 6.39 -6.23 9.72
CA GLU A 207 7.57 -5.52 10.22
C GLU A 207 7.89 -5.84 11.70
N VAL A 208 7.82 -7.12 12.05
CA VAL A 208 8.16 -7.60 13.39
C VAL A 208 9.05 -8.82 13.31
N LYS A 209 9.92 -8.97 14.30
CA LYS A 209 10.68 -10.21 14.49
C LYS A 209 9.74 -11.28 15.06
N LEU A 210 9.82 -12.50 14.53
CA LEU A 210 9.08 -13.66 15.01
C LEU A 210 10.01 -14.83 15.32
N ASP A 211 9.62 -15.65 16.29
CA ASP A 211 10.28 -16.93 16.49
C ASP A 211 10.02 -17.85 15.28
N ILE A 212 11.03 -18.64 14.92
CA ILE A 212 10.98 -19.52 13.75
C ILE A 212 9.78 -20.49 13.75
N GLN A 213 9.26 -20.83 14.93
CA GLN A 213 8.08 -21.69 15.08
C GLN A 213 6.81 -21.11 14.44
N PHE A 214 6.70 -19.78 14.30
CA PHE A 214 5.53 -19.12 13.70
C PHE A 214 5.63 -19.03 12.18
N ILE A 215 6.80 -19.28 11.59
CA ILE A 215 7.07 -18.98 10.19
C ILE A 215 6.32 -19.89 9.23
N ASP A 216 6.08 -21.16 9.60
CA ASP A 216 5.29 -22.06 8.76
C ASP A 216 3.81 -21.67 8.74
N ASN A 217 3.25 -21.24 9.87
CA ASN A 217 1.87 -20.72 9.92
C ASN A 217 1.74 -19.36 9.22
N LEU A 218 2.79 -18.52 9.24
CA LEU A 218 2.82 -17.29 8.45
C LEU A 218 2.84 -17.58 6.94
N LYS A 219 3.64 -18.56 6.49
CA LYS A 219 3.60 -19.02 5.08
C LYS A 219 2.22 -19.55 4.73
N GLU A 220 1.60 -20.33 5.62
CA GLU A 220 0.25 -20.84 5.38
C GLU A 220 -0.79 -19.72 5.34
N PHE A 221 -0.70 -18.70 6.19
CA PHE A 221 -1.54 -17.51 6.10
C PHE A 221 -1.44 -16.86 4.71
N VAL A 222 -0.23 -16.61 4.20
CA VAL A 222 -0.01 -15.99 2.88
C VAL A 222 -0.57 -16.86 1.75
N ASN A 223 -0.29 -18.16 1.80
CA ASN A 223 -0.76 -19.15 0.82
C ASN A 223 -2.29 -19.26 0.80
N HIS A 224 -2.92 -19.40 1.97
CA HIS A 224 -4.36 -19.53 2.11
C HIS A 224 -5.05 -18.24 1.69
N LEU A 225 -4.57 -17.07 2.16
CA LEU A 225 -5.10 -15.77 1.76
C LEU A 225 -5.07 -15.60 0.24
N THR A 226 -3.96 -15.94 -0.41
CA THR A 226 -3.84 -15.83 -1.87
C THR A 226 -4.88 -16.71 -2.57
N LYS A 227 -5.02 -17.98 -2.16
CA LYS A 227 -6.00 -18.91 -2.74
C LYS A 227 -7.45 -18.45 -2.52
N THR A 228 -7.80 -18.04 -1.30
CA THR A 228 -9.17 -17.62 -0.98
C THR A 228 -9.52 -16.30 -1.65
N MET A 229 -8.56 -15.36 -1.75
CA MET A 229 -8.72 -14.14 -2.54
C MET A 229 -9.00 -14.44 -4.00
N HIS A 230 -8.19 -15.28 -4.66
CA HIS A 230 -8.42 -15.62 -6.08
C HIS A 230 -9.76 -16.33 -6.31
N ALA A 231 -10.21 -17.13 -5.35
CA ALA A 231 -11.50 -17.81 -5.42
C ALA A 231 -12.68 -16.84 -5.26
N ALA A 232 -12.57 -15.86 -4.36
CA ALA A 232 -13.65 -14.93 -4.05
C ALA A 232 -13.69 -13.70 -4.99
N VAL A 233 -12.53 -13.22 -5.42
CA VAL A 233 -12.36 -12.00 -6.22
C VAL A 233 -11.45 -12.33 -7.42
N PRO A 234 -12.02 -12.67 -8.58
CA PRO A 234 -11.23 -13.02 -9.76
C PRO A 234 -10.23 -11.93 -10.16
N GLY A 235 -8.96 -12.32 -10.30
CA GLY A 235 -7.86 -11.41 -10.62
C GLY A 235 -7.34 -10.59 -9.43
N SER A 236 -7.75 -10.88 -8.20
CA SER A 236 -7.19 -10.26 -6.99
C SER A 236 -5.68 -10.45 -6.86
N LEU A 237 -5.05 -9.65 -5.99
CA LEU A 237 -3.62 -9.70 -5.73
C LEU A 237 -3.33 -9.75 -4.23
N VAL A 238 -2.40 -10.60 -3.84
CA VAL A 238 -1.71 -10.57 -2.55
C VAL A 238 -0.24 -10.27 -2.79
N ILE A 239 0.26 -9.17 -2.24
CA ILE A 239 1.64 -8.70 -2.42
C ILE A 239 2.36 -8.75 -1.08
N TRP A 240 3.51 -9.39 -1.04
CA TRP A 240 4.36 -9.49 0.15
C TRP A 240 5.36 -8.33 0.21
N TYR A 241 5.47 -7.65 1.34
CA TYR A 241 6.53 -6.66 1.56
C TYR A 241 7.79 -7.30 2.14
N ASP A 242 8.95 -6.91 1.60
CA ASP A 242 10.27 -7.39 1.99
C ASP A 242 10.72 -6.85 3.37
N ALA A 243 10.19 -7.39 4.46
CA ALA A 243 10.56 -7.04 5.84
C ALA A 243 11.07 -8.24 6.66
N ILE A 244 10.18 -9.13 7.09
CA ILE A 244 10.57 -10.35 7.81
C ILE A 244 11.07 -11.45 6.85
N THR A 245 12.13 -12.13 7.23
CA THR A 245 12.71 -13.25 6.48
C THR A 245 12.09 -14.59 6.87
N VAL A 246 12.35 -15.64 6.08
CA VAL A 246 11.98 -17.03 6.41
C VAL A 246 12.70 -17.59 7.65
N LYS A 247 13.63 -16.85 8.26
CA LYS A 247 14.23 -17.18 9.55
C LYS A 247 13.50 -16.52 10.73
N GLY A 248 12.54 -15.63 10.44
CA GLY A 248 11.82 -14.83 11.43
C GLY A 248 12.52 -13.55 11.86
N ASP A 249 13.69 -13.25 11.29
CA ASP A 249 14.39 -11.99 11.52
C ASP A 249 13.75 -10.87 10.71
N LEU A 250 13.52 -9.71 11.35
CA LEU A 250 13.18 -8.45 10.69
C LEU A 250 14.45 -7.91 10.01
N ASP A 251 14.59 -8.15 8.72
CA ASP A 251 15.79 -7.83 7.94
C ASP A 251 15.42 -7.63 6.45
N TRP A 252 15.19 -6.38 6.06
CA TRP A 252 14.86 -5.99 4.69
C TRP A 252 16.01 -6.33 3.73
N GLN A 253 15.75 -7.25 2.80
CA GLN A 253 16.79 -7.73 1.86
C GLN A 253 17.05 -6.73 0.73
N ASN A 254 16.12 -5.81 0.50
CA ASN A 254 16.06 -4.85 -0.59
C ASN A 254 15.96 -5.53 -1.98
N LYS A 255 15.65 -6.82 -2.02
CA LYS A 255 15.66 -7.63 -3.24
C LYS A 255 14.96 -8.96 -3.04
N LEU A 256 14.59 -9.61 -4.14
CA LEU A 256 14.15 -11.00 -4.10
C LEU A 256 15.37 -11.94 -3.98
N ASN A 257 15.41 -12.76 -2.93
CA ASN A 257 16.47 -13.75 -2.70
C ASN A 257 15.94 -14.93 -1.86
N GLU A 258 16.80 -15.87 -1.46
CA GLU A 258 16.42 -17.05 -0.68
C GLU A 258 15.72 -16.74 0.67
N TYR A 259 15.86 -15.53 1.21
CA TYR A 259 15.29 -15.16 2.51
C TYR A 259 13.83 -14.72 2.45
N ASN A 260 13.34 -14.32 1.28
CA ASN A 260 11.95 -13.89 1.09
C ASN A 260 11.26 -14.61 -0.09
N LYS A 261 12.00 -15.32 -0.94
CA LYS A 261 11.45 -16.08 -2.08
C LYS A 261 10.36 -17.08 -1.68
N PRO A 262 10.44 -17.81 -0.55
CA PRO A 262 9.34 -18.68 -0.16
C PRO A 262 8.01 -17.96 0.08
N PHE A 263 8.00 -16.68 0.49
CA PHE A 263 6.75 -15.89 0.55
C PHE A 263 6.29 -15.44 -0.83
N PHE A 264 7.23 -14.99 -1.68
CA PHE A 264 6.95 -14.60 -3.07
C PHE A 264 6.33 -15.75 -3.89
N ASP A 265 6.79 -16.99 -3.68
CA ASP A 265 6.26 -18.17 -4.38
C ASP A 265 4.84 -18.54 -3.93
N LEU A 266 4.39 -18.04 -2.76
CA LEU A 266 3.07 -18.30 -2.19
C LEU A 266 2.03 -17.20 -2.48
N CYS A 267 2.44 -16.11 -3.12
CA CYS A 267 1.57 -14.97 -3.42
C CYS A 267 1.85 -14.36 -4.81
N ASP A 268 1.18 -13.26 -5.14
CA ASP A 268 1.18 -12.67 -6.49
C ASP A 268 2.37 -11.75 -6.77
N GLY A 269 3.12 -11.32 -5.75
CA GLY A 269 4.32 -10.53 -5.97
C GLY A 269 5.06 -10.11 -4.71
N LEU A 270 6.24 -9.52 -4.92
CA LEU A 270 7.10 -8.97 -3.89
C LEU A 270 7.21 -7.46 -4.08
N PHE A 271 6.93 -6.70 -3.03
CA PHE A 271 7.37 -5.31 -2.90
C PHE A 271 8.71 -5.31 -2.14
N ALA A 272 9.81 -5.13 -2.88
CA ALA A 272 11.15 -5.02 -2.31
C ALA A 272 11.39 -3.66 -1.65
N ASN A 273 12.04 -3.65 -0.48
CA ASN A 273 12.36 -2.43 0.25
C ASN A 273 13.17 -1.43 -0.59
N TYR A 274 13.00 -0.13 -0.32
CA TYR A 274 13.47 0.95 -1.18
C TYR A 274 14.97 1.28 -1.09
N THR A 275 15.76 0.59 -0.26
CA THR A 275 17.22 0.82 -0.08
C THR A 275 18.09 -0.09 -0.99
N TRP A 276 17.55 -0.52 -2.13
CA TRP A 276 18.25 -1.40 -3.08
C TRP A 276 19.38 -0.71 -3.84
N LYS A 277 20.30 -1.53 -4.35
CA LYS A 277 21.43 -1.10 -5.21
C LYS A 277 21.27 -1.65 -6.61
N LYS A 278 22.05 -1.12 -7.57
CA LYS A 278 21.96 -1.51 -8.98
C LYS A 278 21.99 -3.03 -9.21
N LYS A 279 22.91 -3.74 -8.53
CA LYS A 279 23.09 -5.20 -8.65
C LYS A 279 21.84 -5.97 -8.19
N ASP A 280 21.16 -5.47 -7.18
CA ASP A 280 19.99 -6.11 -6.58
C ASP A 280 18.83 -6.23 -7.58
N LEU A 281 18.79 -5.34 -8.58
CA LEU A 281 17.82 -5.40 -9.67
C LEU A 281 18.02 -6.63 -10.55
N GLN A 282 19.25 -6.87 -11.02
CA GLN A 282 19.55 -8.04 -11.86
C GLN A 282 19.45 -9.33 -11.05
N ASP A 283 19.91 -9.32 -9.80
CA ASP A 283 19.79 -10.46 -8.90
C ASP A 283 18.29 -10.82 -8.73
N SER A 284 17.43 -9.85 -8.42
CA SER A 284 15.98 -10.10 -8.26
C SER A 284 15.32 -10.61 -9.53
N ALA A 285 15.60 -10.00 -10.68
CA ALA A 285 15.06 -10.44 -11.97
C ALA A 285 15.48 -11.88 -12.29
N THR A 286 16.72 -12.25 -11.98
CA THR A 286 17.26 -13.60 -12.20
C THR A 286 16.56 -14.61 -11.29
N VAL A 287 16.39 -14.29 -10.01
CA VAL A 287 15.71 -15.16 -9.04
C VAL A 287 14.23 -15.33 -9.36
N ALA A 288 13.57 -14.28 -9.87
CA ALA A 288 12.16 -14.30 -10.24
C ALA A 288 11.88 -15.08 -11.53
N GLY A 289 12.86 -15.17 -12.44
CA GLY A 289 12.68 -15.82 -13.75
C GLY A 289 11.52 -15.20 -14.53
N ASP A 290 10.57 -16.04 -14.95
CA ASP A 290 9.38 -15.60 -15.72
C ASP A 290 8.46 -14.68 -14.92
N ARG A 291 8.56 -14.68 -13.58
CA ARG A 291 7.80 -13.80 -12.68
C ARG A 291 8.49 -12.47 -12.40
N LYS A 292 9.48 -12.05 -13.21
CA LYS A 292 10.21 -10.77 -12.99
C LYS A 292 9.32 -9.52 -12.91
N TYR A 293 8.13 -9.53 -13.50
CA TYR A 293 7.16 -8.43 -13.41
C TYR A 293 6.35 -8.42 -12.11
N ASP A 294 6.42 -9.50 -11.33
CA ASP A 294 5.82 -9.60 -10.01
C ASP A 294 6.77 -9.10 -8.92
N VAL A 295 7.99 -8.71 -9.28
CA VAL A 295 8.93 -8.00 -8.39
C VAL A 295 8.78 -6.50 -8.60
N TYR A 296 8.28 -5.82 -7.58
CA TYR A 296 8.11 -4.37 -7.52
C TYR A 296 9.24 -3.78 -6.67
N MET A 297 10.19 -3.12 -7.33
CA MET A 297 11.31 -2.48 -6.64
C MET A 297 10.86 -1.13 -6.06
N GLY A 298 10.99 -0.97 -4.74
CA GLY A 298 10.50 0.19 -4.00
C GLY A 298 11.22 1.50 -4.31
N ILE A 299 10.50 2.59 -4.44
CA ILE A 299 11.03 3.96 -4.50
C ILE A 299 10.29 4.77 -3.45
N ASP A 300 10.99 5.23 -2.41
CA ASP A 300 10.41 6.13 -1.42
C ASP A 300 10.50 7.57 -1.91
N VAL A 301 9.34 8.18 -2.21
CA VAL A 301 9.29 9.52 -2.79
C VAL A 301 9.77 10.59 -1.81
N PHE A 302 9.74 10.36 -0.50
CA PHE A 302 10.36 11.29 0.45
C PHE A 302 11.90 11.28 0.37
N GLY A 303 12.49 10.26 -0.26
CA GLY A 303 13.93 10.18 -0.51
C GLY A 303 14.74 9.48 0.58
N ARG A 304 14.10 8.77 1.52
CA ARG A 304 14.80 8.13 2.65
C ARG A 304 15.56 6.90 2.17
N ASN A 305 16.87 7.08 1.94
CA ASN A 305 17.81 6.03 1.48
C ASN A 305 17.44 5.39 0.12
N THR A 306 16.52 5.98 -0.63
CA THR A 306 16.11 5.43 -1.92
C THR A 306 17.13 5.72 -3.02
N PHE A 307 17.26 4.80 -3.98
CA PHE A 307 18.11 5.02 -5.13
C PHE A 307 17.64 6.26 -5.93
N GLY A 308 18.57 7.15 -6.27
CA GLY A 308 18.24 8.38 -7.01
C GLY A 308 17.61 9.49 -6.16
N GLY A 309 17.34 9.27 -4.88
CA GLY A 309 16.97 10.33 -3.92
C GLY A 309 15.49 10.70 -3.83
N GLY A 310 14.60 10.04 -4.58
CA GLY A 310 13.14 10.29 -4.53
C GLY A 310 12.77 11.69 -5.04
N GLN A 311 11.70 12.27 -4.48
CA GLN A 311 11.27 13.66 -4.72
C GLN A 311 11.21 13.99 -6.22
N TRP A 312 11.80 15.12 -6.63
CA TRP A 312 11.91 15.55 -8.03
C TRP A 312 12.88 14.71 -8.88
N THR A 313 13.59 13.74 -8.29
CA THR A 313 14.54 12.86 -8.96
C THR A 313 14.09 11.39 -8.97
N THR A 314 12.84 11.10 -8.61
CA THR A 314 12.21 9.76 -8.66
C THR A 314 12.41 9.06 -10.01
N ASN A 315 12.42 9.81 -11.12
CA ASN A 315 12.65 9.27 -12.45
C ASN A 315 14.02 8.60 -12.63
N VAL A 316 15.03 8.95 -11.83
CA VAL A 316 16.36 8.33 -11.90
C VAL A 316 16.31 6.84 -11.55
N ALA A 317 15.51 6.47 -10.55
CA ALA A 317 15.26 5.08 -10.22
C ALA A 317 14.41 4.40 -11.30
N LEU A 318 13.33 5.04 -11.73
CA LEU A 318 12.43 4.52 -12.78
C LEU A 318 13.19 4.18 -14.07
N ASP A 319 14.07 5.08 -14.53
CA ASP A 319 14.87 4.89 -15.75
C ASP A 319 15.79 3.66 -15.65
N LEU A 320 16.29 3.36 -14.44
CA LEU A 320 17.14 2.20 -14.21
C LEU A 320 16.31 0.91 -14.15
N LEU A 321 15.18 0.92 -13.43
CA LEU A 321 14.27 -0.22 -13.34
C LEU A 321 13.74 -0.62 -14.73
N LYS A 322 13.39 0.37 -15.56
CA LYS A 322 12.97 0.17 -16.94
C LYS A 322 14.02 -0.54 -17.81
N LYS A 323 15.31 -0.30 -17.57
CA LYS A 323 16.40 -0.97 -18.31
C LYS A 323 16.56 -2.44 -17.93
N VAL A 324 16.25 -2.80 -16.68
CA VAL A 324 16.29 -4.19 -16.18
C VAL A 324 14.97 -4.92 -16.44
N ASP A 325 13.92 -4.18 -16.81
CA ASP A 325 12.60 -4.69 -17.17
C ASP A 325 11.94 -5.48 -16.02
N VAL A 326 12.00 -4.89 -14.82
CA VAL A 326 11.26 -5.28 -13.61
C VAL A 326 10.22 -4.21 -13.27
N SER A 327 9.27 -4.53 -12.38
CA SER A 327 8.24 -3.57 -11.96
C SER A 327 8.75 -2.62 -10.87
N THR A 328 8.00 -1.55 -10.61
CA THR A 328 8.31 -0.56 -9.58
C THR A 328 7.15 -0.42 -8.60
N ALA A 329 7.47 -0.21 -7.33
CA ALA A 329 6.54 0.25 -6.31
C ALA A 329 6.93 1.67 -5.90
N ILE A 330 6.06 2.65 -6.17
CA ILE A 330 6.28 4.04 -5.79
C ILE A 330 5.57 4.30 -4.47
N PHE A 331 6.34 4.56 -3.42
CA PHE A 331 5.87 4.71 -2.05
C PHE A 331 5.77 6.18 -1.66
N ALA A 332 4.66 6.55 -1.03
CA ALA A 332 4.38 7.88 -0.50
C ALA A 332 4.46 9.04 -1.52
N PRO A 333 3.85 8.95 -2.72
CA PRO A 333 3.79 10.08 -3.65
C PRO A 333 2.98 11.27 -3.11
N GLY A 334 2.23 11.09 -2.01
CA GLY A 334 1.59 12.14 -1.23
C GLY A 334 2.56 13.25 -0.79
N TRP A 335 3.87 12.98 -0.80
CA TRP A 335 4.95 13.96 -0.66
C TRP A 335 4.70 15.30 -1.36
N VAL A 336 4.18 15.28 -2.61
CA VAL A 336 3.91 16.52 -3.37
C VAL A 336 2.94 17.44 -2.61
N TYR A 337 1.88 16.85 -2.06
CA TYR A 337 0.84 17.52 -1.30
C TYR A 337 1.32 17.88 0.10
N GLU A 338 1.86 16.90 0.84
CA GLU A 338 2.26 17.05 2.24
C GLU A 338 3.37 18.10 2.43
N THR A 339 4.26 18.22 1.45
CA THR A 339 5.34 19.22 1.48
C THR A 339 5.00 20.52 0.76
N LYS A 340 3.74 20.68 0.32
CA LYS A 340 3.21 21.89 -0.33
C LYS A 340 4.11 22.37 -1.47
N GLN A 341 4.47 21.45 -2.36
CA GLN A 341 5.37 21.77 -3.47
C GLN A 341 4.78 22.90 -4.33
N PRO A 342 5.59 23.90 -4.72
CA PRO A 342 5.13 25.06 -5.47
C PRO A 342 4.88 24.76 -6.95
N PRO A 343 4.10 25.59 -7.67
CA PRO A 343 3.38 26.77 -7.16
C PRO A 343 2.10 26.43 -6.39
N ASP A 344 1.50 25.28 -6.70
CA ASP A 344 0.29 24.73 -6.10
C ASP A 344 0.27 23.21 -6.33
N PHE A 345 -0.65 22.51 -5.64
CA PHE A 345 -0.74 21.06 -5.69
C PHE A 345 -0.99 20.53 -7.10
N GLU A 346 -1.88 21.15 -7.88
CA GLU A 346 -2.23 20.68 -9.22
C GLU A 346 -1.02 20.73 -10.16
N ASN A 347 -0.35 21.88 -10.23
CA ASN A 347 0.83 22.06 -11.07
C ASN A 347 2.01 21.19 -10.61
N ALA A 348 2.24 21.08 -9.30
CA ALA A 348 3.30 20.25 -8.76
C ALA A 348 3.04 18.75 -9.02
N GLN A 349 1.80 18.30 -8.85
CA GLN A 349 1.40 16.91 -9.11
C GLN A 349 1.55 16.58 -10.59
N ASN A 350 1.02 17.43 -11.49
CA ASN A 350 1.18 17.26 -12.94
C ASN A 350 2.65 17.20 -13.36
N ARG A 351 3.49 18.09 -12.80
CA ARG A 351 4.93 18.09 -13.07
C ARG A 351 5.57 16.79 -12.59
N TRP A 352 5.27 16.35 -11.37
CA TRP A 352 5.89 15.18 -10.78
C TRP A 352 5.49 13.88 -11.50
N TRP A 353 4.20 13.68 -11.76
CA TRP A 353 3.74 12.53 -12.56
C TRP A 353 4.19 12.63 -14.02
N GLY A 354 4.40 13.82 -14.56
CA GLY A 354 5.05 14.00 -15.86
C GLY A 354 6.48 13.44 -15.91
N LEU A 355 7.20 13.41 -14.79
CA LEU A 355 8.50 12.72 -14.69
C LEU A 355 8.33 11.20 -14.77
N VAL A 356 7.31 10.67 -14.09
CA VAL A 356 6.95 9.25 -14.13
C VAL A 356 6.55 8.85 -15.56
N GLU A 357 5.67 9.62 -16.21
CA GLU A 357 5.24 9.37 -17.59
C GLU A 357 6.41 9.40 -18.55
N LYS A 358 7.27 10.42 -18.48
CA LYS A 358 8.44 10.55 -19.36
C LYS A 358 9.41 9.36 -19.21
N SER A 359 9.59 8.87 -17.99
CA SER A 359 10.47 7.74 -17.71
C SER A 359 9.81 6.41 -18.11
N TRP A 360 8.63 6.12 -17.57
CA TRP A 360 8.00 4.81 -17.64
C TRP A 360 7.15 4.59 -18.90
N GLY A 361 6.50 5.67 -19.37
CA GLY A 361 5.53 5.68 -20.45
C GLY A 361 4.09 5.43 -19.97
N VAL A 362 3.13 5.78 -20.82
CA VAL A 362 1.70 5.57 -20.57
C VAL A 362 1.36 4.07 -20.54
N LEU A 363 0.67 3.63 -19.48
CA LEU A 363 0.34 2.22 -19.25
C LEU A 363 -1.06 1.85 -19.75
N ARG A 364 -1.96 2.82 -19.81
CA ARG A 364 -3.36 2.65 -20.19
C ARG A 364 -3.79 3.80 -21.09
N ARG A 365 -4.56 3.47 -22.14
CA ARG A 365 -5.14 4.45 -23.05
C ARG A 365 -6.66 4.38 -22.95
N TYR A 366 -7.30 5.53 -23.10
CA TYR A 366 -8.75 5.71 -23.09
C TYR A 366 -9.19 6.43 -24.38
N PRO A 367 -10.45 6.30 -24.80
CA PRO A 367 -11.49 5.44 -24.23
C PRO A 367 -11.29 3.96 -24.55
N LYS A 368 -11.71 3.08 -23.64
CA LYS A 368 -11.70 1.61 -23.87
C LYS A 368 -12.99 1.12 -24.55
N GLN A 369 -14.08 1.87 -24.43
CA GLN A 369 -15.40 1.53 -24.97
C GLN A 369 -16.16 2.82 -25.32
N LEU A 370 -17.07 2.74 -26.31
CA LEU A 370 -17.98 3.82 -26.68
C LEU A 370 -19.43 3.47 -26.27
N PRO A 371 -20.26 4.47 -25.93
CA PRO A 371 -19.93 5.89 -25.83
C PRO A 371 -19.01 6.20 -24.65
N PHE A 372 -18.14 7.19 -24.82
CA PHE A 372 -17.27 7.70 -23.76
C PHE A 372 -17.77 9.08 -23.33
N TYR A 373 -17.87 9.29 -22.02
CA TYR A 373 -18.27 10.54 -21.40
C TYR A 373 -17.24 10.95 -20.35
N THR A 374 -16.89 12.22 -20.33
CA THR A 374 -16.07 12.84 -19.28
C THR A 374 -16.40 14.33 -19.23
N ASP A 375 -16.40 14.88 -18.02
CA ASP A 375 -16.45 16.31 -17.70
C ASP A 375 -15.15 16.80 -17.06
N PHE A 376 -14.11 15.97 -17.06
CA PHE A 376 -12.81 16.21 -16.45
C PHE A 376 -12.85 16.45 -14.93
N ASP A 377 -13.84 15.92 -14.22
CA ASP A 377 -13.91 15.99 -12.76
C ASP A 377 -12.68 15.33 -12.10
N GLN A 378 -11.97 16.12 -11.28
CA GLN A 378 -10.80 15.70 -10.50
C GLN A 378 -11.17 15.36 -9.04
N VAL A 379 -12.47 15.28 -8.70
CA VAL A 379 -13.03 14.89 -7.39
C VAL A 379 -12.87 15.97 -6.29
N GLY A 380 -12.03 17.01 -6.48
CA GLY A 380 -11.71 18.03 -5.47
C GLY A 380 -12.60 19.27 -5.41
N ALA A 381 -13.42 19.57 -6.43
CA ALA A 381 -14.26 20.79 -6.41
C ALA A 381 -15.56 20.62 -7.21
N SER A 382 -16.66 20.30 -6.52
CA SER A 382 -17.99 20.32 -7.14
C SER A 382 -18.69 21.66 -6.88
N ILE A 383 -18.34 22.71 -7.64
CA ILE A 383 -19.42 23.61 -8.06
C ILE A 383 -20.15 22.82 -9.13
N GLY A 384 -21.26 22.18 -8.78
CA GLY A 384 -22.11 21.51 -9.74
C GLY A 384 -22.59 22.51 -10.80
N LEU A 385 -21.84 22.63 -11.89
CA LEU A 385 -22.21 23.40 -13.07
C LEU A 385 -23.34 22.64 -13.78
N ARG A 386 -24.55 22.72 -13.22
CA ARG A 386 -25.75 22.36 -13.96
C ARG A 386 -25.85 23.32 -15.13
N THR A 387 -25.76 22.76 -16.33
CA THR A 387 -25.89 23.43 -17.64
C THR A 387 -26.69 24.73 -17.55
N GLY A 388 -26.01 25.86 -17.71
CA GLY A 388 -26.67 27.10 -18.06
C GLY A 388 -27.49 26.86 -19.32
N ASN A 389 -28.76 27.29 -19.29
CA ASN A 389 -29.68 27.22 -20.41
C ASN A 389 -28.99 27.74 -21.68
N LEU A 390 -28.61 26.83 -22.59
CA LEU A 390 -28.43 27.15 -23.99
C LEU A 390 -29.83 27.44 -24.54
N LYS A 391 -30.28 28.69 -24.39
CA LYS A 391 -31.33 29.23 -25.24
C LYS A 391 -30.78 29.21 -26.66
N GLN A 392 -31.40 28.38 -27.50
CA GLN A 392 -31.36 28.51 -28.94
C GLN A 392 -31.60 29.97 -29.33
N TRP A 393 -30.68 30.54 -30.09
CA TRP A 393 -30.93 31.44 -31.23
C TRP A 393 -29.81 31.26 -32.23
#